data_AF-A0A1S8N2M5-F1
#
_entry.id   AF-A0A1S8N2M5-F1
#
_cell.length_a   1.000
_cell.length_b   1.000
_cell.length_c   1.000
_cell.angle_alpha   90.00
_cell.angle_beta   90.00
_cell.angle_gamma   90.00
#
_symmetry.space_group_name_H-M   'P 1'
#
loop_
_entity.id
_entity.type
_entity.pdbx_description
1 polymer ?
#
loop_
_entity_poly.entity_id
_entity_poly.type
_entity_poly.pdbx_seq_one_letter_code
_entity_poly.pdbx_strand_id
1 'polypeptide(L)'
;MNCLEKLYSYVFKKILQTINPVKKRIMKTECIVHKFINIQSLTVLGNDGNKEAYKIMKSYISDIEAGVVWADQDLKSSNHFYNPNTNKGLYGSNDAKKECISYYTKALNEYLHGDIKNSMFYLGASCHLIQDLTVPQHANVNLLNDHKSYENWVIRAHKHYNEFKIKEGGIYFNSLENYIDFNSKEAIKIYRKYSSVENKQVRFYKITSEILTMAQATTAGLMLKFYKDIQEIKPLMT
;
A
#
# COMPACT_ATOMS: atom_id res chain seq x y z
N MET A 1 -25.01 5.49 9.58
CA MET A 1 -24.76 4.09 9.17
C MET A 1 -26.06 3.33 9.31
N ASN A 2 -26.55 2.73 8.24
CA ASN A 2 -27.82 1.99 8.26
C ASN A 2 -27.65 0.61 8.92
N CYS A 3 -28.72 0.06 9.49
CA CYS A 3 -28.69 -1.22 10.21
C CYS A 3 -28.20 -2.39 9.33
N LEU A 4 -28.56 -2.37 8.04
CA LEU A 4 -28.13 -3.34 7.03
C LEU A 4 -26.62 -3.31 6.79
N GLU A 5 -25.99 -2.13 6.76
CA GLU A 5 -24.54 -1.99 6.58
C GLU A 5 -23.78 -2.59 7.78
N LYS A 6 -24.29 -2.37 9.00
CA LYS A 6 -23.71 -2.95 10.23
C LYS A 6 -23.76 -4.48 10.21
N LEU A 7 -24.88 -5.05 9.78
CA LEU A 7 -25.07 -6.50 9.72
C LEU A 7 -24.16 -7.13 8.66
N TYR A 8 -24.08 -6.56 7.47
CA TYR A 8 -23.18 -7.02 6.40
C TYR A 8 -21.70 -6.91 6.81
N SER A 9 -21.29 -5.78 7.40
CA SER A 9 -19.92 -5.59 7.88
C SER A 9 -19.57 -6.59 9.00
N TYR A 10 -20.52 -6.90 9.89
CA TYR A 10 -20.33 -7.89 10.95
C TYR A 10 -20.18 -9.32 10.43
N VAL A 11 -21.07 -9.75 9.51
CA VAL A 11 -21.00 -11.09 8.89
C VAL A 11 -19.73 -11.24 8.06
N PHE A 12 -19.35 -10.22 7.28
CA PHE A 12 -18.11 -10.20 6.51
C PHE A 12 -16.86 -10.30 7.41
N LYS A 13 -16.82 -9.54 8.52
CA LYS A 13 -15.73 -9.64 9.51
C LYS A 13 -15.63 -11.03 10.14
N LYS A 14 -16.77 -11.69 10.41
CA LYS A 14 -16.80 -13.08 10.91
C LYS A 14 -16.31 -14.10 9.88
N ILE A 15 -16.60 -13.89 8.59
CA ILE A 15 -16.06 -14.73 7.50
C ILE A 15 -14.54 -14.53 7.35
N LEU A 16 -14.03 -13.32 7.60
CA LEU A 16 -12.60 -13.05 7.59
C LEU A 16 -11.84 -13.62 8.80
N GLN A 17 -12.51 -13.82 9.95
CA GLN A 17 -11.92 -14.35 11.19
C GLN A 17 -11.50 -15.82 11.14
N THR A 18 -11.96 -16.61 10.16
CA THR A 18 -11.57 -18.02 10.02
C THR A 18 -10.33 -18.17 9.13
N ILE A 19 -9.22 -18.56 9.74
CA ILE A 19 -7.92 -18.75 9.07
C ILE A 19 -7.86 -20.17 8.48
N ASN A 20 -7.66 -20.26 7.16
CA ASN A 20 -7.36 -21.52 6.46
C ASN A 20 -5.98 -21.41 5.79
N PRO A 21 -5.17 -22.50 5.74
CA PRO A 21 -3.88 -22.54 5.05
C PRO A 21 -3.85 -21.94 3.64
N VAL A 22 -4.93 -22.01 2.86
CA VAL A 22 -5.01 -21.36 1.53
C VAL A 22 -4.91 -19.84 1.62
N LYS A 23 -5.63 -19.22 2.57
CA LYS A 23 -5.63 -17.77 2.80
C LYS A 23 -4.25 -17.30 3.27
N LYS A 24 -3.62 -18.04 4.17
CA LYS A 24 -2.26 -17.76 4.66
C LYS A 24 -1.20 -17.81 3.55
N ARG A 25 -1.37 -18.70 2.55
CA ARG A 25 -0.48 -18.77 1.39
C ARG A 25 -0.62 -17.57 0.48
N ILE A 26 -1.85 -17.13 0.19
CA ILE A 26 -2.16 -15.98 -0.67
C ILE A 26 -1.55 -14.70 -0.07
N MET A 27 -1.83 -14.42 1.20
CA MET A 27 -1.27 -13.30 1.97
C MET A 27 0.26 -13.27 1.92
N LYS A 28 0.92 -14.40 2.19
CA LYS A 28 2.39 -14.51 2.04
C LYS A 28 2.89 -14.17 0.64
N THR A 29 2.06 -14.35 -0.37
CA THR A 29 2.44 -14.15 -1.77
C THR A 29 2.19 -12.72 -2.24
N GLU A 30 1.11 -12.06 -1.78
CA GLU A 30 0.88 -10.62 -1.95
C GLU A 30 2.02 -9.81 -1.31
N CYS A 31 2.42 -10.19 -0.09
CA CYS A 31 3.59 -9.62 0.59
C CYS A 31 4.88 -9.60 -0.26
N ILE A 32 5.06 -10.52 -1.22
CA ILE A 32 6.24 -10.55 -2.11
C ILE A 32 6.21 -9.36 -3.07
N VAL A 33 5.03 -8.98 -3.57
CA VAL A 33 4.86 -7.84 -4.48
C VAL A 33 5.12 -6.53 -3.73
N HIS A 34 4.64 -6.40 -2.50
CA HIS A 34 4.90 -5.23 -1.66
C HIS A 34 6.39 -5.05 -1.34
N LYS A 35 7.09 -6.13 -0.98
CA LYS A 35 8.55 -6.11 -0.79
C LYS A 35 9.27 -5.69 -2.07
N PHE A 36 8.86 -6.22 -3.22
CA PHE A 36 9.39 -5.81 -4.50
C PHE A 36 9.21 -4.30 -4.75
N ILE A 37 8.02 -3.76 -4.46
CA ILE A 37 7.75 -2.32 -4.57
C ILE A 37 8.70 -1.53 -3.67
N ASN A 38 8.93 -1.94 -2.42
CA ASN A 38 9.87 -1.26 -1.52
C ASN A 38 11.29 -1.21 -2.09
N ILE A 39 11.81 -2.33 -2.60
CA ILE A 39 13.17 -2.37 -3.18
C ILE A 39 13.29 -1.48 -4.42
N GLN A 40 12.28 -1.49 -5.28
CA GLN A 40 12.24 -0.58 -6.43
C GLN A 40 12.11 0.88 -6.01
N SER A 41 11.34 1.17 -4.97
CA SER A 41 11.17 2.53 -4.42
C SER A 41 12.47 3.08 -3.85
N LEU A 42 13.29 2.24 -3.19
CA LEU A 42 14.65 2.62 -2.80
C LEU A 42 15.52 2.98 -4.01
N THR A 43 15.39 2.22 -5.11
CA THR A 43 16.13 2.52 -6.36
C THR A 43 15.73 3.89 -6.91
N VAL A 44 14.42 4.17 -7.00
CA VAL A 44 13.88 5.47 -7.42
C VAL A 44 14.38 6.60 -6.52
N LEU A 45 14.22 6.46 -5.21
CA LEU A 45 14.64 7.45 -4.22
C LEU A 45 16.13 7.79 -4.35
N GLY A 46 16.96 6.76 -4.52
CA GLY A 46 18.39 6.92 -4.73
C GLY A 46 18.71 7.63 -6.05
N ASN A 47 18.07 7.26 -7.15
CA ASN A 47 18.34 7.84 -8.48
C ASN A 47 17.82 9.28 -8.61
N ASP A 48 16.72 9.61 -7.93
CA ASP A 48 16.16 10.96 -7.85
C ASP A 48 17.00 11.92 -6.97
N GLY A 49 18.15 11.47 -6.47
CA GLY A 49 19.09 12.30 -5.70
C GLY A 49 18.84 12.37 -4.20
N ASN A 50 17.81 11.67 -3.68
CA ASN A 50 17.48 11.66 -2.25
C ASN A 50 18.37 10.67 -1.47
N LYS A 51 19.70 10.85 -1.55
CA LYS A 51 20.70 9.87 -1.09
C LYS A 51 20.64 9.58 0.42
N GLU A 52 20.38 10.58 1.26
CA GLU A 52 20.32 10.38 2.71
C GLU A 52 19.06 9.62 3.13
N ALA A 53 17.90 9.97 2.56
CA ALA A 53 16.67 9.21 2.75
C ALA A 53 16.87 7.76 2.27
N TYR A 54 17.47 7.55 1.10
CA TYR A 54 17.83 6.22 0.60
C TYR A 54 18.67 5.41 1.59
N LYS A 55 19.74 6.00 2.14
CA LYS A 55 20.63 5.32 3.08
C LYS A 55 19.87 4.86 4.33
N ILE A 56 19.08 5.74 4.94
CA ILE A 56 18.30 5.44 6.14
C ILE A 56 17.26 4.35 5.86
N MET A 57 16.48 4.49 4.78
CA MET A 57 15.44 3.51 4.45
C MET A 57 16.06 2.15 4.12
N LYS A 58 17.20 2.13 3.43
CA LYS A 58 17.93 0.90 3.13
C LYS A 58 18.49 0.23 4.39
N SER A 59 18.98 0.98 5.37
CA SER A 59 19.54 0.39 6.59
C SER A 59 18.49 -0.31 7.44
N TYR A 60 17.22 0.12 7.36
CA TYR A 60 16.09 -0.45 8.09
C TYR A 60 15.10 -1.22 7.21
N ILE A 61 15.51 -1.61 5.99
CA ILE A 61 14.59 -2.23 5.03
C ILE A 61 13.97 -3.53 5.58
N SER A 62 14.72 -4.30 6.39
CA SER A 62 14.19 -5.50 7.02
C SER A 62 13.05 -5.21 8.00
N ASP A 63 13.14 -4.12 8.77
CA ASP A 63 12.08 -3.68 9.69
C ASP A 63 10.86 -3.16 8.92
N ILE A 64 11.09 -2.36 7.87
CA ILE A 64 10.03 -1.88 6.95
C ILE A 64 9.29 -3.07 6.33
N GLU A 65 10.01 -4.07 5.80
CA GLU A 65 9.39 -5.25 5.22
C GLU A 65 8.65 -6.13 6.25
N ALA A 66 9.12 -6.18 7.49
CA ALA A 66 8.40 -6.87 8.57
C ALA A 66 7.06 -6.19 8.86
N GLY A 67 7.03 -4.85 8.86
CA GLY A 67 5.83 -4.04 8.97
C GLY A 67 4.83 -4.27 7.86
N VAL A 68 5.32 -4.32 6.62
CA VAL A 68 4.51 -4.66 5.43
C VAL A 68 3.83 -6.00 5.62
N VAL A 69 4.60 -7.05 5.94
CA VAL A 69 4.07 -8.41 6.11
C VAL A 69 3.08 -8.51 7.27
N TRP A 70 3.26 -7.70 8.31
CA TRP A 70 2.39 -7.67 9.48
C TRP A 70 1.07 -6.94 9.24
N ALA A 71 1.05 -5.93 8.36
CA ALA A 71 -0.15 -5.19 8.01
C ALA A 71 -1.19 -6.04 7.25
N ASP A 72 -0.74 -7.13 6.62
CA ASP A 72 -1.56 -8.01 5.80
C ASP A 72 -2.24 -9.15 6.61
N GLN A 73 -1.90 -9.33 7.89
CA GLN A 73 -2.34 -10.48 8.70
C GLN A 73 -3.79 -10.39 9.23
N ASP A 74 -4.59 -11.39 8.81
CA ASP A 74 -5.82 -12.03 9.34
C ASP A 74 -7.02 -11.19 9.87
N LEU A 75 -6.85 -9.92 10.23
CA LEU A 75 -7.95 -9.02 10.67
C LEU A 75 -7.85 -7.58 10.12
N LYS A 76 -6.73 -7.22 9.47
CA LYS A 76 -6.46 -5.86 8.96
C LYS A 76 -6.89 -5.66 7.52
N SER A 77 -6.98 -6.74 6.73
CA SER A 77 -7.37 -6.67 5.32
C SER A 77 -8.80 -6.17 5.09
N SER A 78 -9.69 -6.24 6.10
CA SER A 78 -11.02 -5.64 6.01
C SER A 78 -11.00 -4.11 5.92
N ASN A 79 -9.91 -3.47 6.33
CA ASN A 79 -9.76 -2.02 6.35
C ASN A 79 -8.88 -1.50 5.19
N HIS A 80 -8.37 -2.35 4.31
CA HIS A 80 -7.52 -1.93 3.17
C HIS A 80 -8.30 -1.21 2.06
N PHE A 81 -9.62 -1.09 2.22
CA PHE A 81 -10.49 -0.45 1.26
C PHE A 81 -10.68 1.04 1.56
N TYR A 82 -10.60 1.87 0.52
CA TYR A 82 -10.97 3.28 0.60
C TYR A 82 -11.47 3.78 -0.76
N ASN A 83 -12.70 4.29 -0.79
CA ASN A 83 -13.26 4.93 -1.97
C ASN A 83 -13.09 6.46 -1.86
N PRO A 84 -12.32 7.10 -2.76
CA PRO A 84 -12.03 8.52 -2.67
C PRO A 84 -13.22 9.41 -3.05
N ASN A 85 -14.26 8.87 -3.70
CA ASN A 85 -15.47 9.63 -4.06
C ASN A 85 -16.46 9.71 -2.89
N THR A 86 -16.47 8.69 -2.03
CA THR A 86 -17.41 8.62 -0.90
C THR A 86 -16.75 8.82 0.46
N ASN A 87 -15.40 8.87 0.50
CA ASN A 87 -14.60 8.93 1.71
C ASN A 87 -14.89 7.79 2.71
N LYS A 88 -15.14 6.58 2.20
CA LYS A 88 -15.52 5.41 3.02
C LYS A 88 -14.75 4.16 2.63
N GLY A 89 -14.47 3.30 3.62
CA GLY A 89 -14.00 1.94 3.42
C GLY A 89 -15.13 0.94 3.17
N LEU A 90 -14.81 -0.35 3.24
CA LEU A 90 -15.75 -1.45 3.00
C LEU A 90 -16.97 -1.39 3.95
N TYR A 91 -18.19 -1.35 3.42
CA TYR A 91 -19.44 -1.32 4.21
C TYR A 91 -19.47 -0.26 5.34
N GLY A 92 -18.73 0.85 5.19
CA GLY A 92 -18.64 1.90 6.20
C GLY A 92 -17.78 1.57 7.43
N SER A 93 -16.90 0.57 7.38
CA SER A 93 -15.90 0.28 8.42
C SER A 93 -14.71 1.25 8.40
N ASN A 94 -13.77 1.08 9.35
CA ASN A 94 -12.49 1.82 9.36
C ASN A 94 -11.86 1.79 7.97
N ASP A 95 -11.57 2.99 7.45
CA ASP A 95 -11.04 3.19 6.12
C ASP A 95 -9.50 3.05 6.11
N ALA A 96 -8.94 2.59 4.98
CA ALA A 96 -7.50 2.45 4.80
C ALA A 96 -6.74 3.76 5.08
N LYS A 97 -7.43 4.89 4.88
CA LYS A 97 -6.93 6.22 5.16
C LYS A 97 -6.60 6.42 6.64
N LYS A 98 -7.55 6.15 7.55
CA LYS A 98 -7.37 6.24 9.00
C LYS A 98 -6.32 5.26 9.50
N GLU A 99 -6.31 4.04 8.97
CA GLU A 99 -5.32 3.05 9.39
C GLU A 99 -3.91 3.43 8.93
N CYS A 100 -3.77 3.94 7.70
CA CYS A 100 -2.51 4.44 7.17
C CYS A 100 -1.99 5.63 7.98
N ILE A 101 -2.88 6.60 8.31
CA ILE A 101 -2.55 7.73 9.19
C ILE A 101 -2.14 7.22 10.57
N SER A 102 -2.89 6.27 11.16
CA SER A 102 -2.59 5.73 12.49
C SER A 102 -1.20 5.05 12.53
N TYR A 103 -0.87 4.22 11.54
CA TYR A 103 0.46 3.61 11.47
C TYR A 103 1.56 4.64 11.23
N TYR A 104 1.31 5.66 10.41
CA TYR A 104 2.30 6.69 10.15
C TYR A 104 2.58 7.54 11.40
N THR A 105 1.53 7.93 12.13
CA THR A 105 1.66 8.62 13.41
C THR A 105 2.40 7.76 14.44
N LYS A 106 2.09 6.45 14.51
CA LYS A 106 2.86 5.53 15.37
C LYS A 106 4.32 5.48 14.98
N ALA A 107 4.65 5.40 13.69
CA ALA A 107 6.02 5.40 13.20
C ALA A 107 6.79 6.64 13.67
N LEU A 108 6.19 7.83 13.58
CA LEU A 108 6.80 9.07 14.08
C LEU A 108 6.95 9.07 15.61
N ASN A 109 5.95 8.58 16.34
CA ASN A 109 6.00 8.50 17.80
C ASN A 109 7.09 7.54 18.28
N GLU A 110 7.21 6.35 17.71
CA GLU A 110 8.29 5.41 18.05
C GLU A 110 9.66 6.04 17.76
N TYR A 111 9.78 6.79 16.65
CA TYR A 111 11.02 7.50 16.33
C TYR A 111 11.36 8.53 17.41
N LEU A 112 10.38 9.35 17.82
CA LEU A 112 10.53 10.36 18.88
C LEU A 112 11.01 9.74 20.20
N HIS A 113 10.57 8.53 20.54
CA HIS A 113 11.00 7.82 21.75
C HIS A 113 12.32 7.03 21.57
N GLY A 114 12.97 7.14 20.41
CA GLY A 114 14.25 6.49 20.13
C GLY A 114 14.15 5.04 19.66
N ASP A 115 12.95 4.48 19.50
CA ASP A 115 12.75 3.13 18.96
C ASP A 115 12.68 3.16 17.44
N ILE A 116 13.85 3.26 16.83
CA ILE A 116 13.97 3.41 15.37
C ILE A 116 13.49 2.15 14.63
N LYS A 117 13.63 0.95 15.22
CA LYS A 117 13.20 -0.29 14.57
C LYS A 117 11.68 -0.38 14.53
N ASN A 118 10.99 -0.13 15.65
CA ASN A 118 9.54 -0.12 15.66
C ASN A 118 8.97 1.05 14.84
N SER A 119 9.67 2.17 14.80
CA SER A 119 9.35 3.27 13.89
C SER A 119 9.32 2.82 12.42
N MET A 120 10.39 2.16 11.96
CA MET A 120 10.51 1.66 10.59
C MET A 120 9.54 0.53 10.29
N PHE A 121 9.23 -0.30 11.29
CA PHE A 121 8.16 -1.30 11.21
C PHE A 121 6.80 -0.66 10.95
N TYR A 122 6.39 0.35 11.72
CA TYR A 122 5.12 1.03 11.47
C TYR A 122 5.10 1.83 10.17
N LEU A 123 6.24 2.38 9.73
CA LEU A 123 6.38 2.95 8.38
C LEU A 123 6.08 1.88 7.32
N GLY A 124 6.61 0.68 7.49
CA GLY A 124 6.31 -0.48 6.64
C GLY A 124 4.82 -0.79 6.55
N ALA A 125 4.11 -0.74 7.67
CA ALA A 125 2.66 -0.92 7.68
C ALA A 125 1.91 0.20 6.93
N SER A 126 2.38 1.45 6.98
CA SER A 126 1.86 2.53 6.15
C SER A 126 2.18 2.35 4.66
N CYS A 127 3.40 1.90 4.32
CA CYS A 127 3.77 1.58 2.92
C CYS A 127 2.83 0.53 2.32
N HIS A 128 2.52 -0.53 3.07
CA HIS A 128 1.56 -1.56 2.66
C HIS A 128 0.23 -0.94 2.22
N LEU A 129 -0.36 -0.09 3.07
CA LEU A 129 -1.65 0.54 2.76
C LEU A 129 -1.56 1.51 1.58
N ILE A 130 -0.50 2.31 1.48
CA ILE A 130 -0.29 3.19 0.32
C ILE A 130 -0.19 2.39 -0.98
N GLN A 131 0.44 1.22 -0.94
CA GLN A 131 0.57 0.32 -2.08
C GLN A 131 -0.77 -0.34 -2.43
N ASP A 132 -1.53 -0.81 -1.45
CA ASP A 132 -2.87 -1.37 -1.66
C ASP A 132 -3.79 -0.37 -2.35
N LEU A 133 -3.73 0.90 -1.97
CA LEU A 133 -4.56 1.94 -2.57
C LEU A 133 -4.25 2.22 -4.05
N THR A 134 -3.15 1.67 -4.59
CA THR A 134 -2.90 1.69 -6.03
C THR A 134 -3.66 0.60 -6.78
N VAL A 135 -4.15 -0.43 -6.10
CA VAL A 135 -4.86 -1.56 -6.69
C VAL A 135 -6.36 -1.21 -6.79
N PRO A 136 -7.00 -1.31 -7.97
CA PRO A 136 -8.32 -0.71 -8.18
C PRO A 136 -9.41 -1.39 -7.37
N GLN A 137 -9.23 -2.66 -7.04
CA GLN A 137 -10.19 -3.40 -6.24
C GLN A 137 -10.17 -3.00 -4.76
N HIS A 138 -9.03 -2.51 -4.24
CA HIS A 138 -8.96 -1.89 -2.90
C HIS A 138 -9.57 -0.48 -2.91
N ALA A 139 -9.51 0.23 -4.04
CA ALA A 139 -10.14 1.54 -4.22
C ALA A 139 -11.65 1.48 -4.57
N ASN A 140 -12.15 0.34 -5.06
CA ASN A 140 -13.54 0.16 -5.47
C ASN A 140 -14.08 -1.24 -5.09
N VAL A 141 -14.83 -1.26 -4.00
CA VAL A 141 -15.50 -2.43 -3.40
C VAL A 141 -16.36 -3.22 -4.39
N ASN A 142 -16.91 -2.57 -5.43
CA ASN A 142 -17.75 -3.25 -6.42
C ASN A 142 -16.94 -4.14 -7.40
N LEU A 143 -15.61 -4.15 -7.32
CA LEU A 143 -14.71 -4.92 -8.20
C LEU A 143 -14.21 -6.23 -7.57
N LEU A 144 -14.77 -6.65 -6.43
CA LEU A 144 -14.32 -7.81 -5.66
C LEU A 144 -14.46 -9.16 -6.40
N ASN A 145 -15.37 -9.28 -7.37
CA ASN A 145 -15.70 -10.55 -8.02
C ASN A 145 -14.55 -11.16 -8.85
N ASP A 146 -13.47 -10.42 -9.15
CA ASP A 146 -12.30 -10.92 -9.88
C ASP A 146 -10.94 -10.56 -9.22
N HIS A 147 -10.97 -10.07 -7.98
CA HIS A 147 -9.81 -9.58 -7.20
C HIS A 147 -8.68 -10.62 -7.11
N LYS A 148 -9.03 -11.84 -6.68
CA LYS A 148 -8.08 -12.95 -6.51
C LYS A 148 -7.38 -13.38 -7.81
N SER A 149 -8.07 -13.35 -8.96
CA SER A 149 -7.45 -13.83 -10.21
C SER A 149 -6.43 -12.82 -10.74
N TYR A 150 -6.70 -11.53 -10.53
CA TYR A 150 -5.82 -10.44 -10.86
C TYR A 150 -4.55 -10.47 -10.00
N GLU A 151 -4.67 -10.56 -8.68
CA GLU A 151 -3.50 -10.58 -7.80
C GLU A 151 -2.60 -11.79 -8.04
N ASN A 152 -3.19 -12.98 -8.22
CA ASN A 152 -2.41 -14.17 -8.59
C ASN A 152 -1.70 -13.98 -9.94
N TRP A 153 -2.27 -13.23 -10.87
CA TRP A 153 -1.62 -12.89 -12.13
C TRP A 153 -0.44 -11.94 -11.89
N VAL A 154 -0.63 -10.87 -11.11
CA VAL A 154 0.43 -9.90 -10.76
C VAL A 154 1.59 -10.59 -10.07
N ILE A 155 1.30 -11.48 -9.11
CA ILE A 155 2.30 -12.29 -8.41
C ILE A 155 3.21 -13.04 -9.39
N ARG A 156 2.63 -13.65 -10.43
CA ARG A 156 3.42 -14.36 -11.44
C ARG A 156 4.18 -13.38 -12.33
N ALA A 157 3.56 -12.26 -12.70
CA ALA A 157 4.08 -11.36 -13.72
C ALA A 157 5.06 -10.28 -13.23
N HIS A 158 5.01 -9.88 -11.95
CA HIS A 158 5.65 -8.64 -11.45
C HIS A 158 7.16 -8.56 -11.69
N LYS A 159 7.87 -9.70 -11.76
CA LYS A 159 9.32 -9.74 -12.02
C LYS A 159 9.68 -9.88 -13.50
N HIS A 160 8.75 -10.31 -14.33
CA HIS A 160 9.02 -10.74 -15.72
C HIS A 160 9.05 -9.60 -16.73
N TYR A 161 8.43 -8.47 -16.44
CA TYR A 161 8.34 -7.33 -17.35
C TYR A 161 9.11 -6.13 -16.82
N ASN A 162 9.89 -5.49 -17.69
CA ASN A 162 10.67 -4.31 -17.33
C ASN A 162 9.77 -3.07 -17.20
N GLU A 163 8.68 -3.03 -17.95
CA GLU A 163 7.62 -2.04 -17.94
C GLU A 163 6.91 -1.93 -16.58
N PHE A 164 7.11 -2.92 -15.71
CA PHE A 164 6.58 -2.93 -14.35
C PHE A 164 7.54 -2.27 -13.35
N LYS A 165 8.69 -1.76 -13.80
CA LYS A 165 9.72 -1.16 -12.96
C LYS A 165 10.00 0.25 -13.44
N ILE A 166 10.08 1.18 -12.50
CA ILE A 166 10.70 2.48 -12.74
C ILE A 166 12.06 2.54 -12.05
N LYS A 167 12.96 3.34 -12.63
CA LYS A 167 14.30 3.59 -12.07
C LYS A 167 14.42 4.95 -11.40
N GLU A 168 13.58 5.90 -11.79
CA GLU A 168 13.56 7.30 -11.35
C GLU A 168 12.13 7.84 -11.55
N GLY A 169 11.86 9.05 -11.04
CA GLY A 169 10.55 9.70 -11.20
C GLY A 169 9.57 9.36 -10.08
N GLY A 170 10.00 9.46 -8.83
CA GLY A 170 9.13 9.38 -7.67
C GLY A 170 8.07 10.49 -7.66
N ILE A 171 6.94 10.21 -7.01
CA ILE A 171 5.86 11.19 -6.83
C ILE A 171 5.93 11.68 -5.39
N TYR A 172 6.16 12.98 -5.19
CA TYR A 172 6.50 13.56 -3.91
C TYR A 172 5.43 14.55 -3.43
N PHE A 173 4.58 14.12 -2.49
CA PHE A 173 3.65 14.98 -1.77
C PHE A 173 4.13 15.28 -0.34
N ASN A 174 3.73 16.44 0.18
CA ASN A 174 4.03 16.86 1.56
C ASN A 174 3.06 16.28 2.60
N SER A 175 1.86 15.85 2.17
CA SER A 175 0.82 15.29 3.04
C SER A 175 0.61 13.80 2.73
N LEU A 176 0.35 13.02 3.78
CA LEU A 176 0.04 11.60 3.68
C LEU A 176 -1.29 11.37 2.96
N GLU A 177 -2.27 12.23 3.23
CA GLU A 177 -3.61 12.21 2.63
C GLU A 177 -3.55 12.40 1.11
N ASN A 178 -2.63 13.20 0.61
CA ASN A 178 -2.44 13.38 -0.83
C ASN A 178 -2.00 12.08 -1.51
N TYR A 179 -1.14 11.26 -0.88
CA TYR A 179 -0.79 9.95 -1.43
C TYR A 179 -2.00 9.01 -1.48
N ILE A 180 -2.76 8.96 -0.38
CA ILE A 180 -3.97 8.13 -0.24
C ILE A 180 -4.99 8.48 -1.32
N ASP A 181 -5.31 9.77 -1.45
CA ASP A 181 -6.31 10.27 -2.38
C ASP A 181 -5.84 10.13 -3.83
N PHE A 182 -4.57 10.44 -4.14
CA PHE A 182 -3.98 10.29 -5.47
C PHE A 182 -4.00 8.83 -5.92
N ASN A 183 -3.45 7.92 -5.11
CA ASN A 183 -3.36 6.50 -5.45
C ASN A 183 -4.73 5.90 -5.72
N SER A 184 -5.70 6.19 -4.84
CA SER A 184 -7.04 5.62 -4.95
C SER A 184 -7.80 6.15 -6.16
N LYS A 185 -7.67 7.45 -6.48
CA LYS A 185 -8.32 8.08 -7.64
C LYS A 185 -7.71 7.55 -8.95
N GLU A 186 -6.39 7.52 -9.05
CA GLU A 186 -5.72 7.04 -10.25
C GLU A 186 -5.92 5.54 -10.45
N ALA A 187 -5.97 4.73 -9.39
CA ALA A 187 -6.30 3.30 -9.48
C ALA A 187 -7.67 3.07 -10.16
N ILE A 188 -8.70 3.80 -9.75
CA ILE A 188 -10.04 3.73 -10.36
C ILE A 188 -10.00 4.19 -11.82
N LYS A 189 -9.27 5.25 -12.12
CA LYS A 189 -9.14 5.80 -13.47
C LYS A 189 -8.42 4.82 -14.41
N ILE A 190 -7.33 4.21 -13.97
CA ILE A 190 -6.59 3.18 -14.71
C ILE A 190 -7.50 1.98 -14.99
N TYR A 191 -8.27 1.53 -14.00
CA TYR A 191 -9.22 0.44 -14.20
C TYR A 191 -10.27 0.78 -15.27
N ARG A 192 -10.87 1.98 -15.18
CA ARG A 192 -11.86 2.45 -16.17
C ARG A 192 -11.27 2.55 -17.56
N LYS A 193 -10.05 3.11 -17.69
CA LYS A 193 -9.32 3.24 -18.97
C LYS A 193 -9.20 1.93 -19.73
N TYR A 194 -9.03 0.80 -19.03
CA TYR A 194 -8.87 -0.52 -19.65
C TYR A 194 -10.07 -1.44 -19.54
N SER A 195 -11.20 -0.95 -19.03
CA SER A 195 -12.42 -1.73 -18.80
C SER A 195 -13.01 -2.35 -20.08
N SER A 196 -12.82 -1.71 -21.24
CA SER A 196 -13.27 -2.19 -22.54
C SER A 196 -12.34 -3.22 -23.20
N VAL A 197 -11.15 -3.49 -22.63
CA VAL A 197 -10.23 -4.48 -23.18
C VAL A 197 -10.77 -5.88 -22.90
N GLU A 198 -11.25 -6.58 -23.93
CA GLU A 198 -11.89 -7.90 -23.79
C GLU A 198 -10.91 -8.98 -23.30
N ASN A 199 -9.70 -9.01 -23.87
CA ASN A 199 -8.70 -9.99 -23.48
C ASN A 199 -8.20 -9.72 -22.05
N LYS A 200 -8.58 -10.59 -21.13
CA LYS A 200 -8.26 -10.49 -19.70
C LYS A 200 -6.76 -10.38 -19.41
N GLN A 201 -5.91 -11.12 -20.11
CA GLN A 201 -4.46 -11.10 -19.90
C GLN A 201 -3.85 -9.77 -20.33
N VAL A 202 -4.26 -9.26 -21.50
CA VAL A 202 -3.83 -7.94 -21.99
C VAL A 202 -4.32 -6.83 -21.07
N ARG A 203 -5.57 -6.92 -20.60
CA ARG A 203 -6.14 -5.97 -19.65
C ARG A 203 -5.35 -5.96 -18.33
N PHE A 204 -5.05 -7.12 -17.78
CA PHE A 204 -4.26 -7.25 -16.56
C PHE A 204 -2.87 -6.65 -16.75
N TYR A 205 -2.18 -6.99 -17.84
CA TYR A 205 -0.88 -6.41 -18.17
C TYR A 205 -0.89 -4.88 -18.19
N LYS A 206 -1.84 -4.27 -18.92
CA LYS A 206 -1.93 -2.80 -19.05
C LYS A 206 -2.26 -2.10 -17.73
N ILE A 207 -3.13 -2.70 -16.93
CA ILE A 207 -3.46 -2.17 -15.60
C ILE A 207 -2.23 -2.28 -14.69
N THR A 208 -1.58 -3.45 -14.65
CA THR A 208 -0.42 -3.70 -13.79
C THR A 208 0.78 -2.83 -14.15
N SER A 209 1.02 -2.54 -15.43
CA SER A 209 2.12 -1.65 -15.84
C SER A 209 1.99 -0.24 -15.26
N GLU A 210 0.79 0.30 -15.19
CA GLU A 210 0.58 1.64 -14.61
C GLU A 210 0.53 1.61 -13.08
N ILE A 211 -0.06 0.57 -12.51
CA ILE A 211 -0.26 0.49 -11.05
C ILE A 211 1.02 0.16 -10.31
N LEU A 212 1.83 -0.79 -10.80
CA LEU A 212 3.09 -1.12 -10.13
C LEU A 212 4.09 0.03 -10.18
N THR A 213 4.14 0.76 -11.30
CA THR A 213 5.03 1.92 -11.44
C THR A 213 4.55 3.09 -10.57
N MET A 214 3.23 3.33 -10.49
CA MET A 214 2.64 4.28 -9.54
C MET A 214 2.92 3.90 -8.08
N ALA A 215 2.80 2.62 -7.71
CA ALA A 215 3.08 2.14 -6.36
C ALA A 215 4.53 2.37 -5.95
N GLN A 216 5.48 2.15 -6.88
CA GLN A 216 6.90 2.45 -6.66
C GLN A 216 7.15 3.95 -6.49
N ALA A 217 6.59 4.78 -7.37
CA ALA A 217 6.81 6.22 -7.35
C ALA A 217 6.27 6.85 -6.04
N THR A 218 5.10 6.43 -5.61
CA THR A 218 4.41 6.98 -4.44
C THR A 218 4.95 6.40 -3.12
N THR A 219 5.42 5.15 -3.11
CA THR A 219 6.15 4.58 -1.97
C THR A 219 7.49 5.29 -1.77
N ALA A 220 8.23 5.57 -2.85
CA ALA A 220 9.46 6.37 -2.76
C ALA A 220 9.18 7.76 -2.18
N GLY A 221 8.07 8.39 -2.61
CA GLY A 221 7.60 9.64 -2.04
C GLY A 221 7.29 9.58 -0.55
N LEU A 222 6.54 8.55 -0.12
CA LEU A 222 6.21 8.35 1.29
C LEU A 222 7.47 8.17 2.14
N MET A 223 8.43 7.38 1.66
CA MET A 223 9.73 7.20 2.33
C MET A 223 10.48 8.52 2.47
N LEU A 224 10.52 9.36 1.41
CA LEU A 224 11.14 10.69 1.50
C LEU A 224 10.42 11.59 2.50
N LYS A 225 9.09 11.60 2.48
CA LYS A 225 8.29 12.38 3.43
C LYS A 225 8.62 11.96 4.86
N PHE A 226 8.61 10.66 5.15
CA PHE A 226 8.94 10.15 6.48
C PHE A 226 10.34 10.57 6.91
N TYR A 227 11.33 10.47 6.02
CA TYR A 227 12.68 10.94 6.29
C TYR A 227 12.71 12.43 6.67
N LYS A 228 11.96 13.30 5.97
CA LYS A 228 11.88 14.73 6.30
C LYS A 228 11.24 14.96 7.66
N ASP A 229 10.12 14.30 7.93
CA ASP A 229 9.40 14.42 9.21
C ASP A 229 10.31 13.99 10.39
N ILE A 230 11.10 12.91 10.26
CA ILE A 230 12.02 12.49 11.32
C ILE A 230 13.23 13.44 11.47
N GLN A 231 13.63 14.18 10.44
CA GLN A 231 14.65 15.22 10.59
C GLN A 231 14.13 16.40 11.43
N GLU A 232 12.83 16.71 11.34
CA GLU A 232 12.19 17.73 12.17
C GLU A 232 12.01 17.27 13.62
N ILE A 233 11.82 15.96 13.85
CA ILE A 233 11.70 15.36 15.19
C ILE A 233 13.06 15.24 15.89
N LYS A 234 14.13 14.96 15.15
CA LYS A 234 15.46 14.65 15.71
C LYS A 234 15.98 15.64 16.77
N PRO A 235 15.79 16.97 16.64
CA PRO A 235 16.19 17.93 17.66
C PRO A 235 15.44 17.82 18.99
N LEU A 236 14.27 17.17 19.01
CA LEU A 236 13.40 17.02 20.18
C LEU A 236 13.71 15.77 21.02
N MET A 237 14.60 14.90 20.54
CA MET A 237 14.93 13.62 21.19
C MET A 237 15.97 13.74 22.33
N THR A 238 16.18 14.96 22.85
CA THR A 238 17.12 15.28 23.93
C THR A 238 16.57 14.92 25.31
#